data_AF-A0A059LS80-F1
#
_entry.id   AF-A0A059LS80-F1
#
_cell.length_a   1.000
_cell.length_b   1.000
_cell.length_c   1.000
_cell.angle_alpha   90.00
_cell.angle_beta   90.00
_cell.angle_gamma   90.00
#
_symmetry.space_group_name_H-M   'P 1'
#
loop_
_entity.id
_entity.type
_entity.pdbx_description
1 polymer ?
#
loop_
_entity_poly.entity_id
_entity_poly.type
_entity_poly.pdbx_seq_one_letter_code
_entity_poly.pdbx_strand_id
1 'polypeptide(L)'
;MRSSLAEGVSPGLRRAVAVWLGGSTLWVGGLIVVGGITRLTRSGLSMTDWKFTGEARPQSQAEWEAEFEKYRASPEFRLVNSRMSLDEFKKIWWMEYLHRSLGRGLGLVFALPALVFWRLGALPRPLARRVVLLMAAGGAQGFVGWWMVRSGLKEPPADSRREPRVSPYRLAAHLVSAFAIFGGLLHTTLQVALPAAPRAVQTGNLAAVAAMKALRPKVSALTLLLAATAFSGVFVAGLDAGRAYNTFPRMGDAYLPPADEYWEVGGWLNAFESTAAAQLHHRILALTSFAAATLFAVHALRIPALPRAPRALALALGAAVAFQASLGIGTLLAHVPVSLGSMHQAGALSLFALAISLLHATAAPATKLSAGIGRKAVLPVGLLALGGVAALAHSHS
;
A
#
# COMPACT_ATOMS: atom_id res chain seq x y z
N MET A 1 25.36 1.07 -12.06
CA MET A 1 25.50 -0.15 -11.23
C MET A 1 24.47 -0.03 -10.13
N ARG A 2 23.41 -0.84 -10.07
CA ARG A 2 22.56 -0.85 -8.87
C ARG A 2 23.21 -1.84 -7.91
N SER A 3 24.03 -1.34 -7.00
CA SER A 3 24.52 -2.10 -5.85
C SER A 3 23.34 -2.73 -5.11
N SER A 4 23.55 -3.91 -4.54
CA SER A 4 22.54 -4.54 -3.68
C SER A 4 22.23 -3.58 -2.51
N LEU A 5 20.97 -3.45 -2.09
CA LEU A 5 20.62 -2.54 -0.99
C LEU A 5 21.38 -2.85 0.30
N ALA A 6 21.69 -4.13 0.53
CA ALA A 6 22.41 -4.62 1.69
C ALA A 6 23.81 -5.16 1.31
N GLU A 7 24.43 -4.57 0.28
CA GLU A 7 25.80 -4.91 -0.11
C GLU A 7 26.78 -4.63 1.04
N GLY A 8 27.70 -5.57 1.30
CA GLY A 8 28.67 -5.47 2.39
C GLY A 8 28.16 -5.82 3.79
N VAL A 9 26.86 -6.15 3.95
CA VAL A 9 26.29 -6.57 5.24
C VAL A 9 26.47 -8.07 5.44
N SER A 10 26.93 -8.49 6.63
CA SER A 10 27.09 -9.91 6.95
C SER A 10 25.76 -10.68 6.83
N PRO A 11 25.77 -11.98 6.47
CA PRO A 11 24.54 -12.74 6.28
C PRO A 11 23.60 -12.74 7.50
N GLY A 12 24.16 -12.82 8.71
CA GLY A 12 23.40 -12.79 9.97
C GLY A 12 22.72 -11.43 10.20
N LEU A 13 23.46 -10.32 10.07
CA LEU A 13 22.89 -8.98 10.21
C LEU A 13 21.87 -8.69 9.11
N ARG A 14 22.11 -9.11 7.87
CA ARG A 14 21.15 -8.96 6.77
C ARG A 14 19.84 -9.69 7.06
N ARG A 15 19.90 -10.91 7.62
CA ARG A 15 18.70 -11.66 8.02
C ARG A 15 17.96 -10.92 9.15
N ALA A 16 18.66 -10.40 10.15
CA ALA A 16 18.05 -9.63 11.22
C ALA A 16 17.35 -8.36 10.71
N VAL A 17 17.99 -7.63 9.80
CA VAL A 17 17.39 -6.46 9.13
C VAL A 17 16.15 -6.86 8.33
N ALA A 18 16.20 -7.97 7.57
CA ALA A 18 15.05 -8.47 6.83
C ALA A 18 13.88 -8.85 7.75
N VAL A 19 14.13 -9.51 8.88
CA VAL A 19 13.10 -9.87 9.87
C VAL A 19 12.49 -8.62 10.48
N TRP A 20 13.29 -7.61 10.84
CA TRP A 20 12.79 -6.34 11.36
C TRP A 20 11.93 -5.58 10.35
N LEU A 21 12.38 -5.44 9.10
CA LEU A 21 11.60 -4.78 8.05
C LEU A 21 10.32 -5.57 7.72
N GLY A 22 10.40 -6.90 7.70
CA GLY A 22 9.25 -7.77 7.48
C GLY A 22 8.23 -7.70 8.62
N GLY A 23 8.68 -7.72 9.87
CA GLY A 23 7.84 -7.51 11.04
C GLY A 23 7.16 -6.15 11.02
N SER A 24 7.89 -5.10 10.63
CA SER A 24 7.33 -3.74 10.45
C SER A 24 6.29 -3.69 9.32
N THR A 25 6.52 -4.43 8.23
CA THR A 25 5.55 -4.57 7.13
C THR A 25 4.25 -5.20 7.61
N LEU A 26 4.34 -6.30 8.37
CA LEU A 26 3.18 -6.98 8.95
C LEU A 26 2.44 -6.08 9.96
N TRP A 27 3.18 -5.32 10.77
CA TRP A 27 2.59 -4.37 11.71
C TRP A 27 1.79 -3.27 11.00
N VAL A 28 2.36 -2.66 9.95
CA VAL A 28 1.63 -1.69 9.11
C VAL A 28 0.40 -2.33 8.47
N GLY A 29 0.52 -3.57 7.98
CA GLY A 29 -0.62 -4.30 7.44
C GLY A 29 -1.73 -4.52 8.47
N GLY A 30 -1.36 -4.89 9.69
CA GLY A 30 -2.27 -5.00 10.83
C GLY A 30 -2.95 -3.67 11.15
N LEU A 31 -2.20 -2.57 11.19
CA LEU A 31 -2.73 -1.21 11.38
C LEU A 31 -3.75 -0.84 10.31
N ILE A 32 -3.49 -1.16 9.04
CA ILE A 32 -4.46 -0.93 7.96
C ILE A 32 -5.77 -1.65 8.26
N VAL A 33 -5.72 -2.94 8.61
CA VAL A 33 -6.93 -3.74 8.90
C VAL A 33 -7.66 -3.20 10.14
N VAL A 34 -6.93 -2.93 11.23
CA VAL A 34 -7.47 -2.36 12.48
C VAL A 34 -8.10 -0.98 12.23
N GLY A 35 -7.50 -0.13 11.40
CA GLY A 35 -8.08 1.14 10.98
C GLY A 35 -9.36 0.96 10.15
N GLY A 36 -9.42 -0.08 9.31
CA GLY A 36 -10.64 -0.48 8.60
C GLY A 36 -11.76 -0.87 9.54
N ILE A 37 -11.46 -1.68 10.57
CA ILE A 37 -12.42 -2.03 11.64
C ILE A 37 -12.89 -0.75 12.35
N THR A 38 -11.96 0.09 12.80
CA THR A 38 -12.24 1.36 13.51
C THR A 38 -13.20 2.25 12.71
N ARG A 39 -13.07 2.29 11.38
CA ARG A 39 -13.99 3.00 10.49
C ARG A 39 -15.36 2.31 10.41
N LEU A 40 -15.37 1.00 10.18
CA LEU A 40 -16.61 0.23 9.99
C LEU A 40 -17.47 0.18 11.26
N THR A 41 -16.85 0.25 12.44
CA THR A 41 -17.52 0.36 13.74
C THR A 41 -17.80 1.81 14.16
N ARG A 42 -17.52 2.80 13.30
CA ARG A 42 -17.66 4.24 13.58
C ARG A 42 -16.98 4.66 14.88
N SER A 43 -15.82 4.08 15.15
CA SER A 43 -15.06 4.32 16.38
C SER A 43 -14.06 5.47 16.25
N GLY A 44 -13.73 5.91 15.03
CA GLY A 44 -12.64 6.85 14.78
C GLY A 44 -12.85 8.30 15.25
N LEU A 45 -13.95 8.60 15.94
CA LEU A 45 -14.28 9.91 16.52
C LEU A 45 -14.63 9.81 18.02
N SER A 46 -14.38 8.66 18.64
CA SER A 46 -14.69 8.38 20.05
C SER A 46 -13.75 9.08 21.03
N MET A 47 -12.51 9.36 20.62
CA MET A 47 -11.50 10.08 21.39
C MET A 47 -11.37 11.51 20.84
N THR A 48 -12.13 12.43 21.43
CA THR A 48 -12.24 13.83 20.98
C THR A 48 -11.01 14.67 21.30
N ASP A 49 -10.30 14.31 22.36
CA ASP A 49 -9.01 14.90 22.70
C ASP A 49 -7.88 14.28 21.87
N TRP A 50 -6.81 15.05 21.70
CA TRP A 50 -5.57 14.55 21.11
C TRP A 50 -4.37 15.01 21.93
N LYS A 51 -3.60 14.05 22.43
CA LYS A 51 -2.33 14.28 23.10
C LYS A 51 -1.20 13.61 22.32
N PHE A 52 -0.14 14.36 22.03
CA PHE A 52 1.02 13.85 21.31
C PHE A 52 1.70 12.66 22.03
N THR A 53 1.79 12.72 23.36
CA THR A 53 2.36 11.68 24.22
C THR A 53 1.47 10.43 24.35
N GLY A 54 0.25 10.47 23.81
CA GLY A 54 -0.77 9.45 24.02
C GLY A 54 -1.70 9.80 25.17
N GLU A 55 -2.85 9.14 25.19
CA GLU A 55 -3.83 9.23 26.27
C GLU A 55 -3.69 8.02 27.18
N ALA A 56 -3.76 8.21 28.49
CA ALA A 56 -3.81 7.10 29.43
C ALA A 56 -5.19 6.45 29.34
N ARG A 57 -5.22 5.11 29.44
CA ARG A 57 -6.47 4.38 29.53
C ARG A 57 -7.21 4.73 30.83
N PRO A 58 -8.52 5.07 30.79
CA PRO A 58 -9.34 5.20 31.97
C PRO A 58 -9.32 3.91 32.81
N GLN A 59 -8.98 4.03 34.10
CA GLN A 59 -8.84 2.92 35.04
C GLN A 59 -9.97 2.87 36.08
N SER A 60 -10.64 4.00 36.31
CA SER A 60 -11.76 4.12 37.25
C SER A 60 -13.07 4.43 36.54
N GLN A 61 -14.19 4.17 37.22
CA GLN A 61 -15.53 4.51 36.70
C GLN A 61 -15.67 6.01 36.46
N ALA A 62 -15.15 6.85 37.36
CA ALA A 62 -15.16 8.30 37.23
C ALA A 62 -14.38 8.79 36.00
N GLU A 63 -13.22 8.17 35.70
CA GLU A 63 -12.47 8.50 34.47
C GLU A 63 -13.23 8.09 33.20
N TRP A 64 -13.92 6.96 33.22
CA TRP A 64 -14.76 6.53 32.11
C TRP A 64 -15.93 7.47 31.86
N GLU A 65 -16.58 7.93 32.93
CA GLU A 65 -17.66 8.93 32.85
C GLU A 65 -17.13 10.25 32.30
N ALA A 66 -15.96 10.72 32.75
CA ALA A 66 -15.35 11.94 32.24
C ALA A 66 -15.04 11.88 30.74
N GLU A 67 -14.48 10.78 30.24
CA GLU A 67 -14.26 10.60 28.80
C GLU A 67 -15.58 10.49 28.03
N PHE A 68 -16.60 9.85 28.61
CA PHE A 68 -17.90 9.74 27.98
C PHE A 68 -18.62 11.09 27.89
N GLU A 69 -18.50 11.96 28.91
CA GLU A 69 -19.05 13.32 28.86
C GLU A 69 -18.43 14.15 27.74
N LYS A 70 -17.11 14.02 27.50
CA LYS A 70 -16.47 14.65 26.33
C LYS A 70 -17.05 14.13 25.02
N TYR A 71 -17.32 12.83 24.93
CA TYR A 71 -17.95 12.24 23.75
C TYR A 71 -19.41 12.69 23.59
N ARG A 72 -20.18 12.82 24.69
CA ARG A 72 -21.56 13.34 24.68
C ARG A 72 -21.66 14.76 24.11
N ALA A 73 -20.63 15.57 24.34
CA ALA A 73 -20.54 16.91 23.77
C ALA A 73 -20.25 16.91 22.25
N SER A 74 -19.82 15.78 21.68
CA SER A 74 -19.48 15.69 20.26
C SER A 74 -20.70 15.75 19.33
N PRO A 75 -20.54 16.17 18.07
CA PRO A 75 -21.60 16.07 17.06
C PRO A 75 -22.04 14.62 16.80
N GLU A 76 -21.10 13.67 16.80
CA GLU A 76 -21.40 12.25 16.53
C GLU A 76 -22.34 11.65 17.59
N PHE A 77 -22.10 11.94 18.88
CA PHE A 77 -23.02 11.50 19.92
C PHE A 77 -24.40 12.15 19.76
N ARG A 78 -24.48 13.47 19.61
CA ARG A 78 -25.77 14.18 19.56
C ARG A 78 -26.63 13.78 18.37
N LEU A 79 -26.01 13.53 17.21
CA LEU A 79 -26.73 13.27 15.94
C LEU A 79 -26.90 11.79 15.62
N VAL A 80 -25.96 10.92 16.02
CA VAL A 80 -25.93 9.51 15.63
C VAL A 80 -26.10 8.58 16.83
N ASN A 81 -25.38 8.85 17.92
CA ASN A 81 -25.25 7.93 19.06
C ASN A 81 -25.94 8.42 20.34
N SER A 82 -27.02 9.21 20.25
CA SER A 82 -27.61 9.94 21.39
C SER A 82 -28.19 9.06 22.49
N ARG A 83 -28.43 7.78 22.19
CA ARG A 83 -28.94 6.75 23.10
C ARG A 83 -27.85 5.78 23.58
N MET A 84 -26.60 5.99 23.18
CA MET A 84 -25.50 5.11 23.51
C MET A 84 -25.26 5.08 25.02
N SER A 85 -25.10 3.88 25.56
CA SER A 85 -24.70 3.67 26.96
C SER A 85 -23.19 3.80 27.14
N LEU A 86 -22.75 3.94 28.40
CA LEU A 86 -21.32 3.95 28.72
C LEU A 86 -20.61 2.67 28.27
N ASP A 87 -21.26 1.51 28.37
CA ASP A 87 -20.65 0.23 27.99
C ASP A 87 -20.53 0.05 26.48
N GLU A 88 -21.42 0.65 25.69
CA GLU A 88 -21.27 0.75 24.24
C GLU A 88 -20.16 1.73 23.86
N PHE A 89 -20.07 2.87 24.55
CA PHE A 89 -19.00 3.84 24.36
C PHE A 89 -17.62 3.22 24.61
N LYS A 90 -17.46 2.44 25.69
CA LYS A 90 -16.21 1.72 25.98
C LYS A 90 -15.72 0.88 24.80
N LYS A 91 -16.63 0.23 24.05
CA LYS A 91 -16.27 -0.61 22.90
C LYS A 91 -15.64 0.21 21.78
N ILE A 92 -16.26 1.33 21.40
CA ILE A 92 -15.74 2.20 20.34
C ILE A 92 -14.46 2.91 20.78
N TRP A 93 -14.40 3.36 22.04
CA TRP A 93 -13.22 3.99 22.61
C TRP A 93 -12.02 3.04 22.60
N TRP A 94 -12.21 1.78 23.00
CA TRP A 94 -11.15 0.77 22.99
C TRP A 94 -10.62 0.49 21.59
N MET A 95 -11.50 0.47 20.59
CA MET A 95 -11.11 0.25 19.22
C MET A 95 -10.21 1.39 18.70
N GLU A 96 -10.61 2.64 18.93
CA GLU A 96 -9.80 3.79 18.55
C GLU A 96 -8.48 3.86 19.32
N TYR A 97 -8.53 3.63 20.65
CA TYR A 97 -7.37 3.61 21.51
C TYR A 97 -6.35 2.56 21.05
N LEU A 98 -6.80 1.34 20.74
CA LEU A 98 -5.95 0.27 20.24
C LEU A 98 -5.28 0.69 18.92
N HIS A 99 -6.04 1.21 17.97
CA HIS A 99 -5.52 1.65 16.68
C HIS A 99 -4.45 2.76 16.83
N ARG A 100 -4.76 3.81 17.61
CA ARG A 100 -3.84 4.91 17.92
C ARG A 100 -2.57 4.42 18.62
N SER A 101 -2.71 3.50 19.58
CA SER A 101 -1.60 2.97 20.38
C SER A 101 -0.68 2.07 19.57
N LEU A 102 -1.23 1.22 18.69
CA LEU A 102 -0.45 0.43 17.74
C LEU A 102 0.33 1.33 16.76
N GLY A 103 -0.25 2.47 16.35
CA GLY A 103 0.42 3.44 15.47
C GLY A 103 1.63 4.09 16.15
N ARG A 104 1.49 4.50 17.40
CA ARG A 104 2.61 5.01 18.22
C ARG A 104 3.67 3.95 18.48
N GLY A 105 3.26 2.74 18.84
CA GLY A 105 4.15 1.60 19.08
C GLY A 105 5.01 1.27 17.86
N LEU A 106 4.43 1.32 16.65
CA LEU A 106 5.17 1.14 15.41
C LEU A 106 6.34 2.13 15.27
N GLY A 107 6.16 3.40 15.67
CA GLY A 107 7.23 4.40 15.64
C GLY A 107 8.46 3.94 16.42
N LEU A 108 8.26 3.39 17.62
CA LEU A 108 9.34 2.86 18.46
C LEU A 108 9.95 1.57 17.89
N VAL A 109 9.10 0.63 17.45
CA VAL A 109 9.51 -0.64 16.86
C VAL A 109 10.26 -0.46 15.54
N PHE A 110 10.02 0.64 14.83
CA PHE A 110 10.78 0.99 13.63
C PHE A 110 12.05 1.78 13.99
N ALA A 111 11.98 2.79 14.87
CA ALA A 111 13.10 3.69 15.14
C ALA A 111 14.24 3.07 15.94
N LEU A 112 13.92 2.31 16.99
CA LEU A 112 14.96 1.74 17.86
C LEU A 112 15.83 0.72 17.11
N PRO A 113 15.29 -0.27 16.38
CA PRO A 113 16.13 -1.17 15.60
C PRO A 113 16.84 -0.47 14.45
N ALA A 114 16.24 0.54 13.82
CA ALA A 114 16.94 1.34 12.79
C ALA A 114 18.23 1.98 13.35
N LEU A 115 18.18 2.56 14.56
CA LEU A 115 19.34 3.12 15.23
C LEU A 115 20.40 2.06 15.56
N VAL A 116 19.96 0.90 16.07
CA VAL A 116 20.86 -0.22 16.37
C VAL A 116 21.55 -0.73 15.11
N PHE A 117 20.81 -1.01 14.03
CA PHE A 117 21.39 -1.48 12.77
C PHE A 117 22.30 -0.43 12.11
N TRP A 118 21.99 0.86 12.26
CA TRP A 118 22.90 1.92 11.81
C TRP A 118 24.23 1.89 12.57
N ARG A 119 24.20 1.79 13.90
CA ARG A 119 25.42 1.68 14.74
C ARG A 119 26.23 0.42 14.45
N LEU A 120 25.55 -0.69 14.13
CA LEU A 120 26.19 -1.95 13.74
C LEU A 120 26.73 -1.96 12.29
N GLY A 121 26.61 -0.85 11.55
CA GLY A 121 27.03 -0.80 10.13
C GLY A 121 26.17 -1.67 9.20
N ALA A 122 25.02 -2.14 9.66
CA ALA A 122 24.12 -3.04 8.92
C ALA A 122 23.18 -2.29 7.95
N LEU A 123 23.28 -0.95 7.87
CA LEU A 123 22.51 -0.12 6.94
C LEU A 123 23.44 0.62 5.97
N PRO A 124 23.83 0.00 4.83
CA PRO A 124 24.54 0.69 3.76
C PRO A 124 23.77 1.92 3.28
N ARG A 125 24.48 2.93 2.74
CA ARG A 125 23.88 4.22 2.34
C ARG A 125 22.56 4.10 1.54
N PRO A 126 22.43 3.21 0.53
CA PRO A 126 21.16 3.06 -0.20
C PRO A 126 19.99 2.59 0.67
N LEU A 127 20.24 1.64 1.59
CA LEU A 127 19.23 1.13 2.51
C LEU A 127 18.92 2.14 3.62
N ALA A 128 19.94 2.79 4.18
CA ALA A 128 19.76 3.83 5.19
C ALA A 128 18.87 4.97 4.69
N ARG A 129 19.09 5.45 3.44
CA ARG A 129 18.23 6.46 2.81
C ARG A 129 16.77 6.01 2.73
N ARG A 130 16.51 4.76 2.36
CA ARG A 130 15.14 4.22 2.31
C ARG A 130 14.50 4.09 3.68
N VAL A 131 15.26 3.62 4.68
CA VAL A 131 14.79 3.52 6.07
C VAL A 131 14.40 4.91 6.58
N VAL A 132 15.22 5.94 6.34
CA VAL A 132 14.91 7.33 6.72
C VAL A 132 13.66 7.84 6.00
N LEU A 133 13.53 7.59 4.69
CA LEU A 133 12.33 7.97 3.94
C LEU A 133 11.07 7.28 4.45
N LEU A 134 11.14 5.99 4.77
CA LEU A 134 10.02 5.22 5.35
C LEU A 134 9.68 5.69 6.77
N MET A 135 10.69 6.06 7.55
CA MET A 135 10.50 6.67 8.88
C MET A 135 9.76 8.01 8.76
N ALA A 136 10.22 8.88 7.87
CA ALA A 136 9.60 10.18 7.62
C ALA A 136 8.15 10.02 7.11
N ALA A 137 7.92 9.07 6.19
CA ALA A 137 6.58 8.75 5.71
C ALA A 137 5.67 8.22 6.84
N GLY A 138 6.19 7.36 7.73
CA GLY A 138 5.47 6.87 8.91
C GLY A 138 5.13 7.99 9.90
N GLY A 139 6.06 8.93 10.14
CA GLY A 139 5.80 10.12 10.95
C GLY A 139 4.73 11.03 10.33
N ALA A 140 4.84 11.30 9.03
CA ALA A 140 3.84 12.05 8.27
C ALA A 140 2.47 11.37 8.29
N GLN A 141 2.44 10.03 8.31
CA GLN A 141 1.20 9.27 8.38
C GLN A 141 0.43 9.51 9.68
N GLY A 142 1.13 9.66 10.82
CA GLY A 142 0.50 10.06 12.07
C GLY A 142 -0.16 11.45 11.98
N PHE A 143 0.50 12.40 11.31
CA PHE A 143 -0.06 13.72 11.04
C PHE A 143 -1.30 13.67 10.13
N VAL A 144 -1.25 12.90 9.05
CA VAL A 144 -2.41 12.71 8.15
C VAL A 144 -3.58 12.07 8.91
N GLY A 145 -3.32 11.10 9.78
CA GLY A 145 -4.34 10.50 10.65
C GLY A 145 -5.01 11.51 11.58
N TRP A 146 -4.23 12.36 12.24
CA TRP A 146 -4.76 13.46 13.06
C TRP A 146 -5.60 14.45 12.23
N TRP A 147 -5.09 14.85 11.06
CA TRP A 147 -5.79 15.76 10.14
C TRP A 147 -7.12 15.19 9.64
N MET A 148 -7.17 13.88 9.41
CA MET A 148 -8.39 13.13 9.08
C MET A 148 -9.39 13.14 10.23
N VAL A 149 -9.00 12.73 11.45
CA VAL A 149 -9.91 12.68 12.61
C VAL A 149 -10.47 14.06 12.95
N ARG A 150 -9.61 15.09 12.95
CA ARG A 150 -10.02 16.49 13.18
C ARG A 150 -11.10 16.97 12.20
N SER A 151 -11.19 16.38 11.01
CA SER A 151 -12.26 16.73 10.05
C SER A 151 -13.63 16.24 10.47
N GLY A 152 -13.71 15.10 11.16
CA GLY A 152 -14.98 14.50 11.56
C GLY A 152 -15.56 15.04 12.86
N LEU A 153 -14.76 15.76 13.66
CA LEU A 153 -15.20 16.39 14.91
C LEU A 153 -15.93 17.74 14.70
N LYS A 154 -15.98 18.25 13.47
CA LYS A 154 -16.70 19.49 13.14
C LYS A 154 -18.18 19.20 12.92
N GLU A 155 -19.04 20.10 13.37
CA GLU A 155 -20.48 20.03 13.05
C GLU A 155 -20.69 20.15 11.54
N PRO A 156 -21.52 19.27 10.94
CA PRO A 156 -21.98 19.46 9.57
C PRO A 156 -22.81 20.75 9.46
N PRO A 157 -22.82 21.43 8.31
CA PRO A 157 -23.75 22.52 8.04
C PRO A 157 -25.19 22.11 8.35
N ALA A 158 -25.98 22.99 8.99
CA ALA A 158 -27.33 22.69 9.47
C ALA A 158 -28.33 22.35 8.34
N ASP A 159 -28.03 22.78 7.12
CA ASP A 159 -28.76 22.49 5.88
C ASP A 159 -28.35 21.16 5.24
N SER A 160 -27.28 20.51 5.72
CA SER A 160 -26.82 19.24 5.18
C SER A 160 -27.44 18.05 5.92
N ARG A 161 -28.02 17.09 5.18
CA ARG A 161 -28.44 15.77 5.71
C ARG A 161 -27.25 14.85 6.02
N ARG A 162 -26.05 15.39 6.26
CA ARG A 162 -24.80 14.64 6.35
C ARG A 162 -24.48 14.32 7.81
N GLU A 163 -24.35 13.04 8.13
CA GLU A 163 -23.84 12.60 9.43
C GLU A 163 -22.40 13.07 9.67
N PRO A 164 -22.01 13.40 10.93
CA PRO A 164 -20.62 13.65 11.30
C PRO A 164 -19.74 12.47 10.91
N ARG A 165 -18.76 12.74 10.03
CA ARG A 165 -17.81 11.74 9.55
C ARG A 165 -16.55 12.42 9.06
N VAL A 166 -15.47 11.66 9.03
CA VAL A 166 -14.22 12.14 8.42
C VAL A 166 -14.43 12.39 6.93
N SER A 167 -13.74 13.40 6.40
CA SER A 167 -13.76 13.71 4.97
C SER A 167 -13.28 12.49 4.14
N PRO A 168 -14.03 12.05 3.11
CA PRO A 168 -13.62 10.96 2.24
C PRO A 168 -12.24 11.18 1.61
N TYR A 169 -11.91 12.44 1.27
CA TYR A 169 -10.60 12.81 0.73
C TYR A 169 -9.46 12.63 1.74
N ARG A 170 -9.69 12.96 3.02
CA ARG A 170 -8.68 12.78 4.07
C ARG A 170 -8.51 11.31 4.44
N LEU A 171 -9.61 10.56 4.46
CA LEU A 171 -9.59 9.10 4.58
C LEU A 171 -8.79 8.46 3.44
N ALA A 172 -9.05 8.90 2.21
CA ALA A 172 -8.32 8.48 1.02
C ALA A 172 -6.82 8.79 1.14
N ALA A 173 -6.45 10.02 1.52
CA ALA A 173 -5.06 10.40 1.74
C ALA A 173 -4.37 9.51 2.80
N HIS A 174 -5.05 9.24 3.91
CA HIS A 174 -4.52 8.39 4.99
C HIS A 174 -4.34 6.94 4.53
N LEU A 175 -5.36 6.33 3.91
CA LEU A 175 -5.30 4.93 3.51
C LEU A 175 -4.34 4.69 2.34
N VAL A 176 -4.31 5.57 1.34
CA VAL A 176 -3.37 5.47 0.20
C VAL A 176 -1.92 5.59 0.67
N SER A 177 -1.63 6.55 1.54
CA SER A 177 -0.28 6.68 2.11
C SER A 177 0.09 5.47 2.98
N ALA A 178 -0.87 4.84 3.66
CA ALA A 178 -0.63 3.60 4.42
C ALA A 178 -0.24 2.46 3.47
N PHE A 179 -0.97 2.29 2.36
CA PHE A 179 -0.65 1.32 1.32
C PHE A 179 0.72 1.61 0.68
N ALA A 180 1.07 2.87 0.45
CA ALA A 180 2.38 3.25 -0.08
C ALA A 180 3.52 2.89 0.89
N ILE A 181 3.35 3.17 2.19
CA ILE A 181 4.32 2.78 3.24
C ILE A 181 4.44 1.26 3.32
N PHE A 182 3.32 0.54 3.36
CA PHE A 182 3.29 -0.92 3.34
C PHE A 182 4.02 -1.49 2.12
N GLY A 183 3.71 -0.99 0.92
CA GLY A 183 4.34 -1.42 -0.32
C GLY A 183 5.85 -1.12 -0.34
N GLY A 184 6.25 0.05 0.17
CA GLY A 184 7.66 0.43 0.30
C GLY A 184 8.44 -0.43 1.29
N LEU A 185 7.85 -0.74 2.45
CA LEU A 185 8.40 -1.66 3.45
C LEU A 185 8.50 -3.08 2.90
N LEU A 186 7.43 -3.61 2.29
CA LEU A 186 7.41 -4.94 1.70
C LEU A 186 8.47 -5.05 0.59
N HIS A 187 8.50 -4.09 -0.34
CA HIS A 187 9.47 -4.09 -1.42
C HIS A 187 10.92 -4.01 -0.91
N THR A 188 11.17 -3.20 0.11
CA THR A 188 12.50 -3.09 0.73
C THR A 188 12.87 -4.39 1.46
N THR A 189 11.93 -4.98 2.20
CA THR A 189 12.08 -6.29 2.85
C THR A 189 12.47 -7.36 1.84
N LEU A 190 11.73 -7.47 0.74
CA LEU A 190 11.99 -8.43 -0.32
C LEU A 190 13.38 -8.23 -0.96
N GLN A 191 13.81 -6.98 -1.15
CA GLN A 191 15.15 -6.69 -1.69
C GLN A 191 16.29 -7.04 -0.72
N VAL A 192 16.09 -6.92 0.59
CA VAL A 192 17.07 -7.30 1.61
C VAL A 192 17.09 -8.81 1.83
N ALA A 193 15.90 -9.42 1.96
CA ALA A 193 15.71 -10.85 2.23
C ALA A 193 16.04 -11.73 1.02
N LEU A 194 15.62 -11.29 -0.17
CA LEU A 194 15.71 -12.01 -1.44
C LEU A 194 16.34 -11.11 -2.52
N PRO A 195 17.64 -10.78 -2.43
CA PRO A 195 18.28 -9.89 -3.40
C PRO A 195 18.08 -10.40 -4.83
N ALA A 196 17.66 -9.52 -5.74
CA ALA A 196 17.21 -9.86 -7.08
C ALA A 196 18.32 -10.39 -8.04
N ALA A 197 19.57 -10.59 -7.59
CA ALA A 197 20.61 -11.23 -8.41
C ALA A 197 21.68 -11.96 -7.56
N PRO A 198 22.25 -13.11 -8.01
CA PRO A 198 22.13 -13.74 -9.33
C PRO A 198 21.92 -15.27 -9.25
N ARG A 199 20.71 -15.85 -9.22
CA ARG A 199 20.56 -17.29 -9.59
C ARG A 199 20.32 -17.49 -11.09
N ALA A 200 19.45 -16.69 -11.71
CA ALA A 200 19.19 -16.76 -13.16
C ALA A 200 20.38 -16.30 -14.05
N VAL A 201 21.19 -15.37 -13.55
CA VAL A 201 22.45 -14.93 -14.19
C VAL A 201 23.58 -15.93 -13.88
N GLN A 202 23.60 -16.54 -12.69
CA GLN A 202 24.52 -17.66 -12.39
C GLN A 202 24.21 -18.91 -13.22
N THR A 203 22.93 -19.17 -13.57
CA THR A 203 22.53 -20.30 -14.41
C THR A 203 22.56 -20.00 -15.91
N GLY A 204 22.91 -18.78 -16.35
CA GLY A 204 22.99 -18.42 -17.77
C GLY A 204 21.68 -18.54 -18.57
N ASN A 205 20.51 -18.63 -17.91
CA ASN A 205 19.24 -18.89 -18.61
C ASN A 205 18.66 -17.60 -19.20
N LEU A 206 19.17 -17.22 -20.37
CA LEU A 206 18.77 -16.00 -21.08
C LEU A 206 17.27 -15.96 -21.43
N ALA A 207 16.68 -17.12 -21.74
CA ALA A 207 15.25 -17.23 -22.03
C ALA A 207 14.39 -16.86 -20.81
N ALA A 208 14.77 -17.31 -19.61
CA ALA A 208 14.10 -16.95 -18.38
C ALA A 208 14.23 -15.45 -18.05
N VAL A 209 15.42 -14.87 -18.28
CA VAL A 209 15.65 -13.42 -18.11
C VAL A 209 14.80 -12.61 -19.08
N ALA A 210 14.73 -13.01 -20.35
CA ALA A 210 13.90 -12.37 -21.37
C ALA A 210 12.41 -12.45 -21.02
N ALA A 211 11.94 -13.62 -20.58
CA ALA A 211 10.56 -13.83 -20.13
C ALA A 211 10.19 -12.89 -18.97
N MET A 212 11.04 -12.78 -17.93
CA MET A 212 10.79 -11.87 -16.81
C MET A 212 10.79 -10.40 -17.24
N LYS A 213 11.72 -9.99 -18.12
CA LYS A 213 11.77 -8.62 -18.67
C LYS A 213 10.51 -8.28 -19.45
N ALA A 214 10.05 -9.19 -20.31
CA ALA A 214 8.83 -9.02 -21.11
C ALA A 214 7.56 -8.99 -20.24
N LEU A 215 7.55 -9.70 -19.11
CA LEU A 215 6.40 -9.75 -18.21
C LEU A 215 6.30 -8.52 -17.30
N ARG A 216 7.44 -7.92 -16.93
CA ARG A 216 7.52 -6.77 -16.00
C ARG A 216 6.59 -5.59 -16.31
N PRO A 217 6.46 -5.07 -17.54
CA PRO A 217 5.52 -3.97 -17.81
C PRO A 217 4.06 -4.40 -17.56
N LYS A 218 3.70 -5.64 -17.89
CA LYS A 218 2.36 -6.19 -17.63
C LYS A 218 2.09 -6.32 -16.13
N VAL A 219 3.09 -6.78 -15.35
CA VAL A 219 2.99 -6.81 -13.88
C VAL A 219 2.83 -5.40 -13.31
N SER A 220 3.55 -4.42 -13.86
CA SER A 220 3.47 -3.02 -13.40
C SER A 220 2.09 -2.43 -13.68
N ALA A 221 1.55 -2.63 -14.89
CA ALA A 221 0.21 -2.21 -15.24
C ALA A 221 -0.86 -2.88 -14.36
N LEU A 222 -0.73 -4.19 -14.11
CA LEU A 222 -1.63 -4.93 -13.23
C LEU A 222 -1.55 -4.43 -11.78
N THR A 223 -0.35 -4.13 -11.28
CA THR A 223 -0.17 -3.59 -9.93
C THR A 223 -0.83 -2.22 -9.80
N LEU A 224 -0.69 -1.35 -10.81
CA LEU A 224 -1.33 -0.04 -10.83
C LEU A 224 -2.86 -0.17 -10.88
N LEU A 225 -3.39 -1.09 -11.69
CA LEU A 225 -4.83 -1.37 -11.75
C LEU A 225 -5.36 -1.85 -10.38
N LEU A 226 -4.68 -2.81 -9.74
CA LEU A 226 -5.08 -3.29 -8.41
C LEU A 226 -5.01 -2.18 -7.35
N ALA A 227 -3.99 -1.32 -7.42
CA ALA A 227 -3.89 -0.16 -6.53
C ALA A 227 -5.00 0.87 -6.78
N ALA A 228 -5.36 1.12 -8.04
CA ALA A 228 -6.48 2.00 -8.41
C ALA A 228 -7.83 1.44 -7.93
N THR A 229 -8.03 0.12 -8.03
CA THR A 229 -9.23 -0.56 -7.50
C THR A 229 -9.31 -0.48 -5.98
N ALA A 230 -8.19 -0.69 -5.27
CA ALA A 230 -8.15 -0.49 -3.83
C ALA A 230 -8.43 0.97 -3.44
N PHE A 231 -7.89 1.93 -4.21
CA PHE A 231 -8.13 3.35 -4.01
C PHE A 231 -9.59 3.75 -4.21
N SER A 232 -10.25 3.28 -5.27
CA SER A 232 -11.68 3.57 -5.48
C SER A 232 -12.54 3.00 -4.36
N GLY A 233 -12.15 1.86 -3.77
CA GLY A 233 -12.80 1.29 -2.60
C GLY A 233 -12.79 2.22 -1.37
N VAL A 234 -11.81 3.13 -1.27
CA VAL A 234 -11.76 4.09 -0.16
C VAL A 234 -12.88 5.13 -0.25
N PHE A 235 -13.30 5.51 -1.46
CA PHE A 235 -14.45 6.39 -1.64
C PHE A 235 -15.76 5.66 -1.36
N VAL A 236 -15.87 4.38 -1.78
CA VAL A 236 -17.02 3.54 -1.42
C VAL A 236 -17.18 3.44 0.09
N ALA A 237 -16.07 3.22 0.81
CA ALA A 237 -16.08 3.25 2.25
C ALA A 237 -16.37 4.66 2.79
N GLY A 238 -15.68 5.70 2.35
CA GLY A 238 -15.83 7.07 2.86
C GLY A 238 -17.23 7.67 2.71
N LEU A 239 -17.95 7.30 1.65
CA LEU A 239 -19.33 7.74 1.38
C LEU A 239 -20.40 6.81 1.96
N ASP A 240 -20.01 5.72 2.64
CA ASP A 240 -20.93 4.61 3.00
C ASP A 240 -21.68 4.01 1.78
N ALA A 241 -21.14 4.20 0.58
CA ALA A 241 -21.76 3.78 -0.67
C ALA A 241 -21.91 2.26 -0.80
N GLY A 242 -21.21 1.46 0.02
CA GLY A 242 -21.42 0.02 0.11
C GLY A 242 -22.85 -0.41 0.50
N ARG A 243 -23.66 0.51 1.04
CA ARG A 243 -25.06 0.27 1.44
C ARG A 243 -26.11 0.84 0.48
N ALA A 244 -25.68 1.38 -0.67
CA ALA A 244 -26.59 2.04 -1.61
C ALA A 244 -27.36 1.06 -2.48
N TYR A 245 -26.65 0.22 -3.24
CA TYR A 245 -27.28 -0.83 -4.06
C TYR A 245 -26.76 -2.21 -3.65
N ASN A 246 -27.53 -2.96 -2.89
CA ASN A 246 -27.09 -4.26 -2.36
C ASN A 246 -27.52 -5.46 -3.22
N THR A 247 -27.70 -5.23 -4.54
CA THR A 247 -27.88 -6.27 -5.56
C THR A 247 -26.63 -6.41 -6.43
N PHE A 248 -26.49 -7.57 -7.11
CA PHE A 248 -25.41 -7.83 -8.07
C PHE A 248 -25.88 -8.88 -9.10
N PRO A 249 -25.54 -8.77 -10.41
CA PRO A 249 -24.74 -7.71 -11.04
C PRO A 249 -25.49 -6.38 -11.25
N ARG A 250 -26.81 -6.36 -11.02
CA ARG A 250 -27.63 -5.16 -11.08
C ARG A 250 -27.32 -4.19 -9.94
N MET A 251 -27.70 -2.93 -10.10
CA MET A 251 -27.70 -1.87 -9.10
C MET A 251 -29.15 -1.40 -8.93
N GLY A 252 -29.89 -2.08 -8.04
CA GLY A 252 -31.36 -1.98 -7.98
C GLY A 252 -32.01 -2.82 -9.10
N ASP A 253 -32.95 -2.22 -9.83
CA ASP A 253 -33.71 -2.89 -10.89
C ASP A 253 -32.96 -2.99 -12.23
N ALA A 254 -31.95 -2.13 -12.44
CA ALA A 254 -31.18 -2.02 -13.67
C ALA A 254 -29.69 -2.36 -13.46
N TYR A 255 -28.91 -2.51 -14.54
CA TYR A 255 -27.46 -2.74 -14.44
C TYR A 255 -26.66 -1.50 -14.09
N LEU A 256 -27.23 -0.32 -14.34
CA LEU A 256 -26.66 0.98 -14.01
C LEU A 256 -27.61 1.70 -13.05
N PRO A 257 -27.08 2.52 -12.13
CA PRO A 257 -27.92 3.41 -11.34
C PRO A 257 -28.69 4.39 -12.24
N PRO A 258 -29.89 4.86 -11.82
CA PRO A 258 -30.60 5.94 -12.49
C PRO A 258 -29.71 7.16 -12.75
N ALA A 259 -29.94 7.87 -13.85
CA ALA A 259 -29.04 8.93 -14.30
C ALA A 259 -28.98 10.12 -13.32
N ASP A 260 -30.10 10.43 -12.67
CA ASP A 260 -30.23 11.44 -11.64
C ASP A 260 -29.48 11.06 -10.35
N GLU A 261 -29.52 9.81 -9.93
CA GLU A 261 -28.73 9.30 -8.80
C GLU A 261 -27.23 9.22 -9.14
N TYR A 262 -26.90 8.80 -10.36
CA TYR A 262 -25.52 8.75 -10.82
C TYR A 262 -24.90 10.15 -10.90
N TRP A 263 -25.62 11.15 -11.43
CA TRP A 263 -25.13 12.52 -11.63
C TRP A 263 -25.55 13.51 -10.54
N GLU A 264 -25.96 13.04 -9.35
CA GLU A 264 -26.46 13.87 -8.25
C GLU A 264 -25.56 15.09 -7.93
N VAL A 265 -24.24 14.91 -7.98
CA VAL A 265 -23.26 15.99 -7.69
C VAL A 265 -22.91 16.80 -8.94
N GLY A 266 -22.96 16.18 -10.12
CA GLY A 266 -22.56 16.78 -11.39
C GLY A 266 -21.04 17.01 -11.54
N GLY A 267 -20.63 17.32 -12.77
CA GLY A 267 -19.24 17.63 -13.11
C GLY A 267 -18.25 16.50 -12.78
N TRP A 268 -16.99 16.86 -12.57
CA TRP A 268 -15.91 15.90 -12.30
C TRP A 268 -15.90 15.37 -10.85
N LEU A 269 -16.47 16.13 -9.90
CA LEU A 269 -16.59 15.72 -8.50
C LEU A 269 -17.54 14.53 -8.32
N ASN A 270 -18.46 14.33 -9.26
CA ASN A 270 -19.40 13.22 -9.24
C ASN A 270 -18.74 11.85 -9.03
N ALA A 271 -17.57 11.62 -9.63
CA ALA A 271 -16.85 10.36 -9.48
C ALA A 271 -16.36 10.08 -8.04
N PHE A 272 -16.28 11.11 -7.19
CA PHE A 272 -15.71 11.03 -5.84
C PHE A 272 -16.72 11.33 -4.72
N GLU A 273 -17.80 12.04 -5.04
CA GLU A 273 -18.79 12.49 -4.06
C GLU A 273 -20.18 11.88 -4.24
N SER A 274 -20.53 11.37 -5.44
CA SER A 274 -21.78 10.62 -5.64
C SER A 274 -21.62 9.19 -5.15
N THR A 275 -22.55 8.79 -4.29
CA THR A 275 -22.65 7.43 -3.74
C THR A 275 -22.84 6.40 -4.84
N ALA A 276 -23.74 6.66 -5.80
CA ALA A 276 -24.01 5.75 -6.90
C ALA A 276 -22.81 5.64 -7.86
N ALA A 277 -22.19 6.77 -8.19
CA ALA A 277 -21.01 6.79 -9.06
C ALA A 277 -19.83 6.05 -8.43
N ALA A 278 -19.49 6.34 -7.17
CA ALA A 278 -18.39 5.68 -6.46
C ALA A 278 -18.58 4.16 -6.40
N GLN A 279 -19.80 3.70 -6.11
CA GLN A 279 -20.09 2.27 -6.07
C GLN A 279 -19.98 1.61 -7.45
N LEU A 280 -20.55 2.23 -8.50
CA LEU A 280 -20.45 1.72 -9.87
C LEU A 280 -18.99 1.65 -10.36
N HIS A 281 -18.22 2.73 -10.19
CA HIS A 281 -16.83 2.81 -10.62
C HIS A 281 -15.97 1.75 -9.94
N HIS A 282 -16.17 1.53 -8.65
CA HIS A 282 -15.47 0.47 -7.94
C HIS A 282 -15.84 -0.93 -8.45
N ARG A 283 -17.12 -1.21 -8.74
CA ARG A 283 -17.55 -2.48 -9.35
C ARG A 283 -16.88 -2.71 -10.70
N ILE A 284 -16.86 -1.69 -11.57
CA ILE A 284 -16.22 -1.78 -12.89
C ILE A 284 -14.73 -2.07 -12.72
N LEU A 285 -14.02 -1.30 -11.89
CA LEU A 285 -12.60 -1.50 -11.63
C LEU A 285 -12.29 -2.89 -11.04
N ALA A 286 -13.16 -3.40 -10.15
CA ALA A 286 -13.03 -4.74 -9.58
C ALA A 286 -13.18 -5.84 -10.63
N LEU A 287 -14.20 -5.74 -11.51
CA LEU A 287 -14.40 -6.69 -12.61
C LEU A 287 -13.27 -6.62 -13.64
N THR A 288 -12.80 -5.42 -13.99
CA THR A 288 -11.62 -5.24 -14.85
C THR A 288 -10.37 -5.85 -14.23
N SER A 289 -10.17 -5.66 -12.92
CA SER A 289 -9.05 -6.25 -12.18
C SER A 289 -9.11 -7.77 -12.16
N PHE A 290 -10.30 -8.33 -11.93
CA PHE A 290 -10.54 -9.77 -11.97
C PHE A 290 -10.20 -10.36 -13.35
N ALA A 291 -10.73 -9.77 -14.42
CA ALA A 291 -10.44 -10.20 -15.78
C ALA A 291 -8.94 -10.08 -16.11
N ALA A 292 -8.33 -8.93 -15.82
CA ALA A 292 -6.93 -8.67 -16.12
C ALA A 292 -5.98 -9.62 -15.37
N ALA A 293 -6.20 -9.84 -14.07
CA ALA A 293 -5.39 -10.77 -13.28
C ALA A 293 -5.59 -12.24 -13.70
N THR A 294 -6.82 -12.64 -14.06
CA THR A 294 -7.10 -13.98 -14.58
C THR A 294 -6.39 -14.21 -15.92
N LEU A 295 -6.54 -13.28 -16.87
CA LEU A 295 -5.84 -13.34 -18.16
C LEU A 295 -4.32 -13.32 -17.99
N PHE A 296 -3.82 -12.53 -17.04
CA PHE A 296 -2.40 -12.50 -16.71
C PHE A 296 -1.90 -13.83 -16.17
N ALA A 297 -2.65 -14.48 -15.27
CA ALA A 297 -2.31 -15.81 -14.73
C ALA A 297 -2.28 -16.88 -15.83
N VAL A 298 -3.28 -16.89 -16.71
CA VAL A 298 -3.31 -17.78 -17.89
C VAL A 298 -2.13 -17.51 -18.82
N HIS A 299 -1.81 -16.24 -19.07
CA HIS A 299 -0.65 -15.87 -19.87
C HIS A 299 0.66 -16.37 -19.25
N ALA A 300 0.83 -16.25 -17.93
CA ALA A 300 2.02 -16.72 -17.22
C ALA A 300 2.23 -18.25 -17.32
N LEU A 301 1.15 -19.04 -17.38
CA LEU A 301 1.21 -20.48 -17.63
C LEU A 301 1.75 -20.82 -19.03
N ARG A 302 1.42 -19.98 -20.01
CA ARG A 302 1.81 -20.15 -21.42
C ARG A 302 3.24 -19.69 -21.73
N ILE A 303 4.02 -19.25 -20.74
CA ILE A 303 5.42 -18.87 -20.92
C ILE A 303 6.30 -20.01 -20.39
N PRO A 304 6.84 -20.89 -21.26
CA PRO A 304 7.62 -22.06 -20.82
C PRO A 304 8.86 -21.67 -20.01
N ALA A 305 9.54 -20.61 -20.46
CA ALA A 305 10.77 -20.10 -19.84
C ALA A 305 10.55 -19.33 -18.52
N LEU A 306 9.30 -19.09 -18.09
CA LEU A 306 9.04 -18.36 -16.85
C LEU A 306 9.48 -19.19 -15.63
N PRO A 307 10.31 -18.65 -14.72
CA PRO A 307 10.72 -19.40 -13.53
C PRO A 307 9.56 -19.74 -12.59
N ARG A 308 9.75 -20.79 -11.77
CA ARG A 308 8.72 -21.30 -10.84
C ARG A 308 8.15 -20.22 -9.91
N ALA A 309 8.99 -19.38 -9.31
CA ALA A 309 8.55 -18.36 -8.35
C ALA A 309 7.61 -17.29 -8.95
N PRO A 310 7.98 -16.55 -10.02
CA PRO A 310 7.06 -15.59 -10.64
C PRO A 310 5.82 -16.27 -11.25
N ARG A 311 5.93 -17.52 -11.74
CA ARG A 311 4.76 -18.28 -12.20
C ARG A 311 3.79 -18.58 -11.05
N ALA A 312 4.29 -19.08 -9.92
CA ALA A 312 3.48 -19.36 -8.74
C ALA A 312 2.81 -18.10 -8.19
N LEU A 313 3.53 -16.97 -8.13
CA LEU A 313 2.97 -15.68 -7.73
C LEU A 313 1.88 -15.18 -8.69
N ALA A 314 2.06 -15.35 -10.00
CA ALA A 314 1.05 -15.00 -11.00
C ALA A 314 -0.24 -15.82 -10.82
N LEU A 315 -0.11 -17.13 -10.56
CA LEU A 315 -1.26 -18.01 -10.30
C LEU A 315 -1.94 -17.69 -8.98
N ALA A 316 -1.17 -17.46 -7.93
CA ALA A 316 -1.69 -17.05 -6.62
C ALA A 316 -2.46 -15.72 -6.73
N LEU A 317 -1.95 -14.76 -7.51
CA LEU A 317 -2.65 -13.50 -7.78
C LEU A 317 -3.97 -13.73 -8.52
N GLY A 318 -3.99 -14.62 -9.52
CA GLY A 318 -5.22 -15.02 -10.23
C GLY A 318 -6.27 -15.65 -9.30
N ALA A 319 -5.86 -16.58 -8.44
CA ALA A 319 -6.76 -17.20 -7.46
C ALA A 319 -7.25 -16.19 -6.40
N ALA A 320 -6.34 -15.37 -5.88
CA ALA A 320 -6.65 -14.37 -4.87
C ALA A 320 -7.61 -13.30 -5.39
N VAL A 321 -7.54 -12.91 -6.67
CA VAL A 321 -8.48 -11.92 -7.22
C VAL A 321 -9.89 -12.49 -7.33
N ALA A 322 -10.02 -13.78 -7.61
CA ALA A 322 -11.31 -14.46 -7.64
C ALA A 322 -11.95 -14.45 -6.25
N PHE A 323 -11.17 -14.86 -5.23
CA PHE A 323 -11.61 -14.79 -3.84
C PHE A 323 -11.99 -13.36 -3.42
N GLN A 324 -11.18 -12.36 -3.78
CA GLN A 324 -11.46 -10.96 -3.46
C GLN A 324 -12.74 -10.45 -4.11
N ALA A 325 -12.99 -10.80 -5.38
CA ALA A 325 -14.21 -10.43 -6.08
C ALA A 325 -15.43 -11.07 -5.42
N SER A 326 -15.38 -12.37 -5.11
CA SER A 326 -16.43 -13.08 -4.38
C SER A 326 -16.67 -12.47 -3.00
N LEU A 327 -15.62 -12.13 -2.26
CA LEU A 327 -15.71 -11.48 -0.95
C LEU A 327 -16.31 -10.08 -1.04
N GLY A 328 -15.97 -9.30 -2.07
CA GLY A 328 -16.56 -7.99 -2.32
C GLY A 328 -18.06 -8.07 -2.64
N ILE A 329 -18.45 -9.01 -3.51
CA ILE A 329 -19.85 -9.29 -3.82
C ILE A 329 -20.58 -9.76 -2.55
N GLY A 330 -20.00 -10.67 -1.77
CA GLY A 330 -20.58 -11.12 -0.50
C GLY A 330 -20.75 -9.98 0.51
N THR A 331 -19.75 -9.11 0.63
CA THR A 331 -19.82 -7.91 1.49
C THR A 331 -20.96 -6.99 1.08
N LEU A 332 -21.11 -6.79 -0.23
CA LEU A 332 -22.19 -6.00 -0.82
C LEU A 332 -23.56 -6.61 -0.53
N LEU A 333 -23.79 -7.89 -0.88
CA LEU A 333 -25.08 -8.54 -0.69
C LEU A 333 -25.48 -8.63 0.80
N ALA A 334 -24.51 -8.76 1.69
CA ALA A 334 -24.73 -8.82 3.14
C ALA A 334 -24.86 -7.43 3.81
N HIS A 335 -24.92 -6.33 3.06
CA HIS A 335 -25.06 -4.97 3.58
C HIS A 335 -23.88 -4.49 4.45
N VAL A 336 -22.67 -4.89 4.08
CA VAL A 336 -21.39 -4.45 4.67
C VAL A 336 -21.29 -4.74 6.18
N PRO A 337 -21.42 -6.01 6.61
CA PRO A 337 -21.13 -6.37 8.00
C PRO A 337 -19.63 -6.15 8.26
N VAL A 338 -19.29 -5.74 9.49
CA VAL A 338 -17.91 -5.35 9.85
C VAL A 338 -16.91 -6.45 9.50
N SER A 339 -17.24 -7.71 9.78
CA SER A 339 -16.39 -8.86 9.46
C SER A 339 -16.05 -8.96 7.96
N LEU A 340 -17.05 -8.96 7.08
CA LEU A 340 -16.82 -9.06 5.64
C LEU A 340 -16.13 -7.80 5.09
N GLY A 341 -16.51 -6.61 5.55
CA GLY A 341 -15.84 -5.36 5.15
C GLY A 341 -14.36 -5.35 5.51
N SER A 342 -14.02 -5.76 6.74
CA SER A 342 -12.62 -5.86 7.19
C SER A 342 -11.85 -6.97 6.47
N MET A 343 -12.47 -8.13 6.23
CA MET A 343 -11.87 -9.19 5.41
C MET A 343 -11.62 -8.72 3.98
N HIS A 344 -12.56 -7.97 3.38
CA HIS A 344 -12.41 -7.44 2.03
C HIS A 344 -11.24 -6.45 1.95
N GLN A 345 -11.07 -5.58 2.95
CA GLN A 345 -9.91 -4.69 3.04
C GLN A 345 -8.60 -5.47 3.23
N ALA A 346 -8.58 -6.50 4.08
CA ALA A 346 -7.40 -7.36 4.27
C ALA A 346 -7.04 -8.14 3.00
N GLY A 347 -8.03 -8.59 2.24
CA GLY A 347 -7.84 -9.25 0.95
C GLY A 347 -7.28 -8.30 -0.11
N ALA A 348 -7.73 -7.04 -0.15
CA ALA A 348 -7.16 -6.02 -1.04
C ALA A 348 -5.67 -5.75 -0.73
N LEU A 349 -5.31 -5.67 0.57
CA LEU A 349 -3.92 -5.54 1.00
C LEU A 349 -3.08 -6.77 0.61
N SER A 350 -3.65 -7.96 0.75
CA SER A 350 -2.99 -9.23 0.38
C SER A 350 -2.73 -9.32 -1.14
N LEU A 351 -3.69 -8.88 -1.96
CA LEU A 351 -3.51 -8.76 -3.41
C LEU A 351 -2.39 -7.78 -3.76
N PHE A 352 -2.36 -6.63 -3.09
CA PHE A 352 -1.30 -5.65 -3.27
C PHE A 352 0.07 -6.24 -2.89
N ALA A 353 0.15 -6.99 -1.79
CA ALA A 353 1.37 -7.69 -1.38
C ALA A 353 1.85 -8.73 -2.42
N LEU A 354 0.94 -9.52 -2.98
CA LEU A 354 1.24 -10.47 -4.07
C LEU A 354 1.75 -9.75 -5.33
N ALA A 355 1.12 -8.63 -5.70
CA ALA A 355 1.52 -7.83 -6.86
C ALA A 355 2.94 -7.23 -6.67
N ILE A 356 3.23 -6.66 -5.51
CA ILE A 356 4.59 -6.17 -5.17
C ILE A 356 5.62 -7.31 -5.15
N SER A 357 5.24 -8.48 -4.63
CA SER A 357 6.10 -9.68 -4.63
C SER A 357 6.41 -10.16 -6.05
N LEU A 358 5.41 -10.12 -6.94
CA LEU A 358 5.59 -10.45 -8.35
C LEU A 358 6.44 -9.40 -9.09
N LEU A 359 6.27 -8.11 -8.79
CA LEU A 359 7.13 -7.03 -9.31
C LEU A 359 8.60 -7.21 -8.90
N HIS A 360 8.83 -7.69 -7.68
CA HIS A 360 10.16 -8.04 -7.20
C HIS A 360 10.70 -9.28 -7.92
N ALA A 361 9.91 -10.35 -8.02
CA ALA A 361 10.31 -11.60 -8.67
C ALA A 361 10.59 -11.46 -10.18
N THR A 362 9.97 -10.46 -10.82
CA THR A 362 10.19 -10.12 -12.25
C THR A 362 11.17 -8.96 -12.45
N ALA A 363 11.83 -8.49 -11.38
CA ALA A 363 12.92 -7.54 -11.50
C ALA A 363 14.12 -8.23 -12.14
N ALA A 364 14.30 -8.01 -13.45
CA ALA A 364 15.51 -8.46 -14.12
C ALA A 364 16.71 -7.65 -13.62
N PRO A 365 17.87 -8.28 -13.39
CA PRO A 365 19.09 -7.53 -13.14
C PRO A 365 19.39 -6.60 -14.31
N ALA A 366 20.00 -5.45 -14.00
CA ALA A 366 20.61 -4.60 -15.00
C ALA A 366 21.73 -5.42 -15.66
N THR A 367 21.43 -6.03 -16.80
CA THR A 367 22.43 -6.65 -17.65
C THR A 367 23.37 -5.55 -18.12
N LYS A 368 24.52 -5.39 -17.48
CA LYS A 368 25.71 -5.08 -18.28
C LYS A 368 25.92 -6.32 -19.13
N LEU A 369 25.40 -6.33 -20.37
CA LEU A 369 26.12 -7.06 -21.39
C LEU A 369 27.48 -6.36 -21.44
N SER A 370 28.49 -6.90 -20.75
CA SER A 370 29.82 -6.71 -21.29
C SER A 370 29.74 -7.33 -22.66
N ALA A 371 29.82 -6.50 -23.70
CA ALA A 371 30.10 -6.96 -25.05
C ALA A 371 31.49 -7.63 -25.01
N GLY A 372 31.54 -8.86 -24.52
CA GLY A 372 32.62 -9.81 -24.80
C GLY A 372 32.36 -10.37 -26.19
N ILE A 373 32.33 -9.51 -27.20
CA ILE A 373 32.49 -9.89 -28.59
C ILE A 373 33.95 -9.55 -28.90
N GLY A 374 34.71 -10.58 -29.23
CA GLY A 374 36.16 -10.58 -29.17
C GLY A 374 36.80 -9.42 -29.90
N ARG A 375 37.64 -8.67 -29.18
CA ARG A 375 38.86 -8.16 -29.81
C ARG A 375 39.74 -9.38 -30.04
N LYS A 376 39.70 -9.90 -31.27
CA LYS A 376 40.75 -10.78 -31.79
C LYS A 376 42.09 -10.15 -31.44
N ALA A 377 42.98 -10.96 -30.89
CA ALA A 377 44.38 -10.66 -30.83
C ALA A 377 44.84 -10.25 -32.23
N VAL A 378 45.23 -8.99 -32.39
CA VAL A 378 46.10 -8.57 -33.48
C VAL A 378 47.48 -8.47 -32.84
N LEU A 379 48.38 -9.35 -33.26
CA LEU A 379 49.78 -9.34 -32.89
C LEU A 379 50.43 -7.98 -33.19
N PRO A 380 51.43 -7.54 -32.42
CA PRO A 380 52.26 -6.41 -32.79
C PRO A 380 53.24 -6.88 -33.87
N VAL A 381 52.99 -6.50 -35.13
CA VAL A 381 54.00 -6.53 -36.19
C VAL A 381 54.06 -5.12 -36.76
N GLY A 382 55.21 -4.46 -36.60
CA GLY A 382 55.44 -3.14 -37.16
C GLY A 382 56.51 -2.35 -36.43
N LEU A 383 57.71 -2.91 -36.29
CA LEU A 383 58.91 -2.10 -36.22
C LEU A 383 59.24 -1.73 -37.67
N LEU A 384 59.10 -0.47 -38.06
CA LEU A 384 59.79 0.08 -39.22
C LEU A 384 60.15 1.54 -38.94
N ALA A 385 61.43 1.79 -39.10
CA ALA A 385 62.15 3.02 -38.86
C ALA A 385 61.77 4.14 -39.84
N LEU A 386 62.36 5.32 -39.58
CA LEU A 386 62.42 6.55 -40.40
C LEU A 386 61.19 7.44 -40.20
N GLY A 387 61.26 8.64 -39.64
CA GLY A 387 62.30 9.66 -39.69
C GLY A 387 61.67 10.90 -40.32
N GLY A 388 61.65 12.02 -39.61
CA GLY A 388 61.56 13.34 -40.25
C GLY A 388 60.49 14.32 -39.76
N VAL A 389 61.00 15.34 -39.05
CA VAL A 389 60.78 16.78 -39.31
C VAL A 389 59.47 17.47 -38.87
N ALA A 390 59.68 18.36 -37.88
CA ALA A 390 59.14 19.70 -37.66
C ALA A 390 57.68 19.91 -37.21
N ALA A 391 57.56 20.32 -35.93
CA ALA A 391 56.56 21.28 -35.51
C ALA A 391 57.28 22.52 -34.94
N LEU A 392 57.13 23.63 -35.66
CA LEU A 392 57.58 24.98 -35.35
C LEU A 392 56.85 25.53 -34.12
N ALA A 393 57.62 26.05 -33.16
CA ALA A 393 57.15 26.97 -32.15
C ALA A 393 57.48 28.41 -32.58
N HIS A 394 56.45 29.19 -32.85
CA HIS A 394 56.38 30.66 -32.74
C HIS A 394 55.31 30.90 -31.66
N SER A 395 55.37 31.89 -30.78
CA SER A 395 56.04 33.18 -30.80
C SER A 395 56.11 33.75 -29.38
N HIS A 396 57.16 34.53 -29.11
CA HIS A 396 57.11 35.61 -28.13
C HIS A 396 56.94 36.92 -28.90
N SER A 397 55.76 37.53 -28.77
CA SER A 397 55.51 38.97 -28.66
C SER A 397 54.01 39.19 -28.59
#